data_AF-A0A960L447-F1
#
_entry.id   AF-A0A960L447-F1
#
_cell.length_a   1.000
_cell.length_b   1.000
_cell.length_c   1.000
_cell.angle_alpha   90.00
_cell.angle_beta   90.00
_cell.angle_gamma   90.00
#
_symmetry.space_group_name_H-M   'P 1'
#
loop_
_entity.id
_entity.type
_entity.pdbx_description
1 polymer ?
#
loop_
_entity_poly.entity_id
_entity_poly.type
_entity_poly.pdbx_seq_one_letter_code
_entity_poly.pdbx_strand_id
1 'polypeptide(L)'
;MTSKKLPVGLLGALLVLGALVGTTPALAQGACIDFEAPAFVLGTQYGAPAGHVPNQWVFNYAGIDARVHKFDWGGGTTFRVAHIDNAPPTLGPTQSLRFNNINMSFDFSSWGTLPKTIKISYVDLGGIENLSINGSAYYVGDIAGAPAVLGGVNVMVTAAAIPGGKTGTIVLRGSVKYFTIGGQEFWIDDLCATP
;
A
#
# COMPACT_ATOMS: atom_id res chain seq x y z
N MET A 1 -30.30 -68.10 -17.83
CA MET A 1 -29.04 -67.54 -18.35
C MET A 1 -29.21 -67.29 -19.84
N THR A 2 -29.54 -66.06 -20.26
CA THR A 2 -29.16 -65.50 -21.57
C THR A 2 -29.58 -64.02 -21.64
N SER A 3 -28.72 -63.27 -22.32
CA SER A 3 -28.48 -61.83 -22.23
C SER A 3 -29.61 -60.91 -22.72
N LYS A 4 -29.76 -59.77 -22.01
CA LYS A 4 -30.48 -58.55 -22.44
C LYS A 4 -29.78 -57.92 -23.66
N LYS A 5 -30.56 -57.43 -24.62
CA LYS A 5 -30.11 -56.40 -25.59
C LYS A 5 -30.97 -55.15 -25.38
N LEU A 6 -30.35 -54.05 -24.96
CA LEU A 6 -30.94 -52.71 -25.01
C LEU A 6 -30.70 -52.11 -26.41
N PRO A 7 -31.66 -51.37 -26.98
CA PRO A 7 -31.42 -50.60 -28.19
C PRO A 7 -30.70 -49.28 -27.86
N VAL A 8 -29.78 -48.93 -28.75
CA VAL A 8 -29.04 -47.67 -28.81
C VAL A 8 -30.03 -46.53 -29.11
N GLY A 9 -30.11 -45.57 -28.19
CA GLY A 9 -30.93 -44.36 -28.29
C GLY A 9 -30.03 -43.12 -28.31
N LEU A 10 -30.24 -42.33 -29.36
CA LEU A 10 -29.46 -41.22 -29.90
C LEU A 10 -29.25 -40.02 -28.94
N LEU A 11 -28.08 -39.41 -29.12
CA LEU A 11 -27.60 -38.07 -28.72
C LEU A 11 -28.62 -37.07 -28.14
N GLY A 12 -28.24 -36.48 -27.01
CA GLY A 12 -28.75 -35.22 -26.51
C GLY A 12 -27.78 -34.62 -25.48
N ALA A 13 -26.55 -34.31 -25.89
CA ALA A 13 -25.63 -33.57 -25.04
C ALA A 13 -26.13 -32.12 -24.93
N LEU A 14 -26.83 -31.82 -23.84
CA LEU A 14 -27.22 -30.47 -23.47
C LEU A 14 -25.93 -29.72 -23.05
N LEU A 15 -25.31 -29.01 -23.99
CA LEU A 15 -24.28 -28.02 -23.65
C LEU A 15 -24.97 -26.91 -22.85
N VAL A 16 -24.83 -26.96 -21.53
CA VAL A 16 -25.05 -25.78 -20.69
C VAL A 16 -23.87 -24.85 -20.98
N LEU A 17 -24.07 -23.87 -21.86
CA LEU A 17 -23.18 -22.73 -21.98
C LEU A 17 -23.24 -22.00 -20.62
N GLY A 18 -22.30 -22.32 -19.73
CA GLY A 18 -22.05 -21.48 -18.57
C GLY A 18 -21.63 -20.11 -19.09
N ALA A 19 -22.47 -19.10 -18.87
CA ALA A 19 -22.08 -17.73 -19.10
C ALA A 19 -20.84 -17.45 -18.25
N LEU A 20 -19.69 -17.23 -18.91
CA LEU A 20 -18.53 -16.60 -18.31
C LEU A 20 -18.98 -15.21 -17.89
N VAL A 21 -19.37 -15.06 -16.63
CA VAL A 21 -19.49 -13.74 -15.99
C VAL A 21 -18.06 -13.22 -15.87
N GLY A 22 -17.60 -12.54 -16.92
CA GLY A 22 -16.41 -11.70 -16.85
C GLY A 22 -16.72 -10.50 -15.97
N THR A 23 -16.45 -10.60 -14.67
CA THR A 23 -16.29 -9.45 -13.78
C THR A 23 -14.79 -9.17 -13.73
N THR A 24 -14.26 -8.16 -14.40
CA THR A 24 -14.33 -6.73 -14.07
C THR A 24 -13.43 -6.01 -15.10
N PRO A 25 -13.70 -4.74 -15.46
CA PRO A 25 -12.81 -3.73 -14.92
C PRO A 25 -13.53 -2.40 -14.70
N ALA A 26 -13.66 -1.99 -13.44
CA ALA A 26 -13.89 -0.59 -13.13
C ALA A 26 -13.16 -0.26 -11.82
N LEU A 27 -11.83 -0.12 -11.90
CA LEU A 27 -11.15 0.86 -11.04
C LEU A 27 -10.98 2.15 -11.84
N ALA A 28 -12.11 2.71 -12.30
CA ALA A 28 -12.16 4.09 -12.78
C ALA A 28 -12.28 5.09 -11.60
N GLN A 29 -12.47 4.60 -10.38
CA GLN A 29 -12.90 5.41 -9.22
C GLN A 29 -11.77 5.72 -8.21
N GLY A 30 -10.56 5.21 -8.40
CA GLY A 30 -9.50 5.28 -7.39
C GLY A 30 -9.73 4.30 -6.22
N ALA A 31 -8.81 4.29 -5.26
CA ALA A 31 -8.88 3.46 -4.05
C ALA A 31 -8.21 4.18 -2.86
N CYS A 32 -8.68 3.91 -1.65
CA CYS A 32 -8.10 4.42 -0.41
C CYS A 32 -7.78 3.28 0.56
N ILE A 33 -6.61 3.33 1.20
CA ILE A 33 -6.25 2.49 2.34
C ILE A 33 -6.31 3.38 3.57
N ASP A 34 -7.28 3.13 4.44
CA ASP A 34 -7.52 3.83 5.71
C ASP A 34 -6.90 3.09 6.91
N PHE A 35 -6.31 1.91 6.69
CA PHE A 35 -5.75 1.08 7.75
C PHE A 35 -6.74 0.71 8.86
N GLU A 36 -8.04 0.72 8.55
CA GLU A 36 -9.12 0.50 9.51
C GLU A 36 -9.64 -0.95 9.56
N ALA A 37 -10.38 -1.23 10.64
CA ALA A 37 -11.09 -2.48 10.83
C ALA A 37 -12.32 -2.53 9.89
N PRO A 38 -12.72 -3.73 9.41
CA PRO A 38 -12.15 -5.04 9.72
C PRO A 38 -10.98 -5.43 8.81
N ALA A 39 -10.60 -4.61 7.84
CA ALA A 39 -9.55 -4.95 6.87
C ALA A 39 -8.16 -5.05 7.54
N PHE A 40 -7.92 -4.21 8.54
CA PHE A 40 -6.71 -4.19 9.34
C PHE A 40 -7.07 -4.37 10.82
N VAL A 41 -6.33 -5.27 11.47
CA VAL A 41 -6.53 -5.57 12.89
C VAL A 41 -5.50 -4.79 13.70
N LEU A 42 -5.95 -4.03 14.70
CA LEU A 42 -5.08 -3.31 15.63
C LEU A 42 -4.03 -4.24 16.24
N GLY A 43 -2.78 -3.80 16.25
CA GLY A 43 -1.62 -4.58 16.72
C GLY A 43 -1.00 -5.50 15.66
N THR A 44 -1.56 -5.58 14.44
CA THR A 44 -0.92 -6.31 13.33
C THR A 44 0.47 -5.76 13.08
N GLN A 45 1.47 -6.65 12.99
CA GLN A 45 2.87 -6.29 12.75
C GLN A 45 3.32 -6.74 11.36
N TYR A 46 4.19 -5.94 10.76
CA TYR A 46 4.89 -6.22 9.52
C TYR A 46 6.39 -5.99 9.74
N GLY A 47 7.24 -6.85 9.18
CA GLY A 47 8.69 -6.72 9.30
C GLY A 47 9.30 -7.85 10.11
N ALA A 48 10.47 -7.62 10.70
CA ALA A 48 11.24 -8.66 11.38
C ALA A 48 10.47 -9.38 12.51
N PRO A 49 9.70 -8.70 13.38
CA PRO A 49 8.93 -9.39 14.43
C PRO A 49 7.83 -10.32 13.89
N ALA A 50 7.32 -10.05 12.70
CA ALA A 50 6.35 -10.91 12.01
C ALA A 50 7.00 -12.04 11.20
N GLY A 51 8.34 -12.19 11.28
CA GLY A 51 9.09 -13.18 10.51
C GLY A 51 9.23 -12.82 9.02
N HIS A 52 8.89 -11.60 8.62
CA HIS A 52 9.06 -11.16 7.24
C HIS A 52 10.55 -10.92 6.91
N VAL A 53 10.88 -10.96 5.63
CA VAL A 53 12.19 -10.55 5.09
C VAL A 53 12.06 -9.32 4.19
N PRO A 54 13.14 -8.57 3.92
CA PRO A 54 13.09 -7.44 3.00
C PRO A 54 12.57 -7.82 1.61
N ASN A 55 11.79 -6.92 0.99
CA ASN A 55 11.06 -7.08 -0.27
C ASN A 55 9.94 -8.14 -0.25
N GLN A 56 9.55 -8.62 0.93
CA GLN A 56 8.44 -9.56 1.05
C GLN A 56 7.08 -8.86 0.89
N TRP A 57 6.18 -9.47 0.12
CA TRP A 57 4.76 -9.10 0.04
C TRP A 57 4.04 -9.42 1.34
N VAL A 58 3.27 -8.45 1.85
CA VAL A 58 2.64 -8.54 3.17
C VAL A 58 1.12 -8.42 3.15
N PHE A 59 0.54 -7.71 2.18
CA PHE A 59 -0.89 -7.70 1.94
C PHE A 59 -1.22 -7.13 0.55
N ASN A 60 -2.45 -7.35 0.11
CA ASN A 60 -3.06 -6.64 -1.01
C ASN A 60 -4.36 -5.97 -0.52
N TYR A 61 -4.56 -4.71 -0.88
CA TYR A 61 -5.82 -4.01 -0.62
C TYR A 61 -6.24 -3.25 -1.88
N ALA A 62 -7.45 -3.54 -2.39
CA ALA A 62 -7.97 -2.91 -3.62
C ALA A 62 -6.98 -2.96 -4.81
N GLY A 63 -6.24 -4.07 -4.95
CA GLY A 63 -5.24 -4.23 -6.01
C GLY A 63 -3.90 -3.54 -5.74
N ILE A 64 -3.75 -2.84 -4.62
CA ILE A 64 -2.49 -2.23 -4.19
C ILE A 64 -1.69 -3.28 -3.42
N ASP A 65 -0.55 -3.68 -3.98
CA ASP A 65 0.36 -4.63 -3.34
C ASP A 65 1.29 -3.90 -2.36
N ALA A 66 1.29 -4.34 -1.09
CA ALA A 66 2.19 -3.84 -0.09
C ALA A 66 3.38 -4.79 0.12
N ARG A 67 4.61 -4.23 0.15
CA ARG A 67 5.84 -4.97 0.47
C ARG A 67 6.65 -4.24 1.52
N VAL A 68 7.30 -4.98 2.43
CA VAL A 68 8.19 -4.38 3.44
C VAL A 68 9.64 -4.31 2.95
N HIS A 69 10.33 -3.23 3.29
CA HIS A 69 11.70 -2.95 2.84
C HIS A 69 12.59 -2.50 4.00
N LYS A 70 13.90 -2.59 3.78
CA LYS A 70 14.88 -2.00 4.70
C LYS A 70 14.71 -0.48 4.75
N PHE A 71 14.88 0.08 5.94
CA PHE A 71 14.99 1.51 6.20
C PHE A 71 16.46 1.95 6.09
N ASP A 72 16.70 3.11 5.49
CA ASP A 72 18.01 3.74 5.36
C ASP A 72 18.08 4.97 6.27
N TRP A 73 19.06 5.01 7.17
CA TRP A 73 19.28 6.13 8.10
C TRP A 73 20.42 7.05 7.66
N GLY A 74 20.92 6.91 6.42
CA GLY A 74 21.98 7.74 5.82
C GLY A 74 23.40 7.26 6.12
N GLY A 75 23.58 6.31 7.05
CA GLY A 75 24.84 5.65 7.36
C GLY A 75 24.77 4.12 7.34
N GLY A 76 23.63 3.56 6.94
CA GLY A 76 23.38 2.12 6.92
C GLY A 76 21.89 1.81 6.85
N THR A 77 21.56 0.52 6.95
CA THR A 77 20.18 0.06 6.83
C THR A 77 19.73 -0.79 8.01
N THR A 78 18.46 -0.70 8.37
CA THR A 78 17.79 -1.57 9.36
C THR A 78 16.54 -2.20 8.77
N PHE A 79 15.99 -3.22 9.44
CA PHE A 79 14.72 -3.82 9.07
C PHE A 79 13.97 -4.23 10.34
N ARG A 80 13.21 -3.29 10.89
CA ARG A 80 12.54 -3.48 12.18
C ARG A 80 11.05 -3.75 11.98
N VAL A 81 10.16 -2.80 12.26
CA VAL A 81 8.71 -3.09 12.35
C VAL A 81 7.85 -1.94 11.85
N ALA A 82 6.78 -2.28 11.13
CA ALA A 82 5.62 -1.44 10.91
C ALA A 82 4.43 -2.12 11.59
N HIS A 83 3.48 -1.35 12.09
CA HIS A 83 2.31 -1.92 12.74
C HIS A 83 1.07 -1.06 12.57
N ILE A 84 -0.07 -1.72 12.57
CA ILE A 84 -1.36 -1.08 12.73
C ILE A 84 -1.48 -0.70 14.21
N ASP A 85 -1.44 0.60 14.52
CA ASP A 85 -1.45 1.14 15.88
C ASP A 85 -2.60 2.14 16.02
N ASN A 86 -2.90 2.54 17.26
CA ASN A 86 -3.80 3.67 17.49
C ASN A 86 -3.26 4.90 16.75
N ALA A 87 -4.13 5.58 16.01
CA ALA A 87 -3.76 6.77 15.27
C ALA A 87 -3.38 7.91 16.23
N PRO A 88 -2.30 8.67 15.94
CA PRO A 88 -2.12 9.98 16.51
C PRO A 88 -3.40 10.82 16.31
N PRO A 89 -3.83 11.63 17.30
CA PRO A 89 -5.12 12.34 17.22
C PRO A 89 -5.33 13.23 15.99
N THR A 90 -4.26 13.63 15.30
CA THR A 90 -4.31 14.45 14.09
C THR A 90 -4.47 13.66 12.79
N LEU A 91 -4.28 12.33 12.81
CA LEU A 91 -4.55 11.46 11.66
C LEU A 91 -5.98 10.95 11.68
N GLY A 92 -6.47 10.55 12.84
CA GLY A 92 -7.82 10.02 12.96
C GLY A 92 -8.15 9.55 14.36
N PRO A 93 -9.41 9.17 14.62
CA PRO A 93 -9.86 8.74 15.94
C PRO A 93 -9.50 7.28 16.26
N THR A 94 -9.02 6.52 15.28
CA THR A 94 -8.96 5.05 15.31
C THR A 94 -7.54 4.53 15.13
N GLN A 95 -7.15 4.05 13.95
CA GLN A 95 -5.88 3.36 13.75
C GLN A 95 -5.19 3.84 12.48
N SER A 96 -3.88 3.63 12.41
CA SER A 96 -3.04 4.07 11.30
C SER A 96 -1.85 3.14 11.14
N LEU A 97 -1.10 3.28 10.05
CA LEU A 97 0.13 2.54 9.86
C LEU A 97 1.32 3.31 10.46
N ARG A 98 1.91 2.77 11.52
CA ARG A 98 3.12 3.29 12.16
C ARG A 98 4.37 2.58 11.66
N PHE A 99 5.39 3.34 11.32
CA PHE A 99 6.74 2.88 10.99
C PHE A 99 7.68 3.10 12.17
N ASN A 100 8.58 2.13 12.36
CA ASN A 100 9.68 2.24 13.29
C ASN A 100 10.89 1.52 12.71
N ASN A 101 11.77 2.27 12.07
CA ASN A 101 12.99 1.81 11.39
C ASN A 101 12.71 0.72 10.31
N ILE A 102 11.66 0.92 9.52
CA ILE A 102 11.30 0.09 8.37
C ILE A 102 10.64 0.94 7.27
N ASN A 103 10.63 0.41 6.05
CA ASN A 103 9.90 0.97 4.92
C ASN A 103 8.79 0.03 4.43
N MET A 104 7.76 0.57 3.79
CA MET A 104 6.75 -0.19 3.05
C MET A 104 6.54 0.44 1.68
N SER A 105 6.46 -0.39 0.64
CA SER A 105 6.11 0.03 -0.70
C SER A 105 4.66 -0.30 -1.02
N PHE A 106 4.01 0.59 -1.76
CA PHE A 106 2.66 0.41 -2.29
C PHE A 106 2.73 0.42 -3.82
N ASP A 107 2.35 -0.70 -4.43
CA ASP A 107 2.51 -0.97 -5.86
C ASP A 107 1.15 -1.06 -6.57
N PHE A 108 0.98 -0.22 -7.59
CA PHE A 108 -0.23 -0.06 -8.39
C PHE A 108 -0.11 -0.74 -9.76
N SER A 109 0.96 -1.50 -10.00
CA SER A 109 1.22 -2.12 -11.31
C SER A 109 0.17 -3.14 -11.75
N SER A 110 -0.65 -3.64 -10.82
CA SER A 110 -1.79 -4.52 -11.13
C SER A 110 -2.99 -3.74 -11.70
N TRP A 111 -3.02 -2.42 -11.55
CA TRP A 111 -4.11 -1.58 -12.05
C TRP A 111 -3.98 -1.42 -13.57
N GLY A 112 -5.12 -1.46 -14.28
CA GLY A 112 -5.16 -1.25 -15.72
C GLY A 112 -4.71 0.16 -16.16
N THR A 113 -4.70 1.12 -15.24
CA THR A 113 -4.15 2.47 -15.46
C THR A 113 -3.49 2.93 -14.16
N LEU A 114 -2.28 3.46 -14.26
CA LEU A 114 -1.54 3.97 -13.10
C LEU A 114 -2.23 5.22 -12.53
N PRO A 115 -2.31 5.36 -11.20
CA PRO A 115 -2.84 6.57 -10.58
C PRO A 115 -2.00 7.79 -10.99
N LYS A 116 -2.69 8.93 -11.12
CA LYS A 116 -2.08 10.23 -11.40
C LYS A 116 -1.93 11.10 -10.18
N THR A 117 -2.74 10.83 -9.15
CA THR A 117 -2.62 11.50 -7.86
C THR A 117 -2.63 10.47 -6.76
N ILE A 118 -1.67 10.57 -5.83
CA ILE A 118 -1.70 9.87 -4.54
C ILE A 118 -1.68 10.93 -3.46
N LYS A 119 -2.59 10.82 -2.49
CA LYS A 119 -2.65 11.65 -1.29
C LYS A 119 -2.43 10.75 -0.08
N ILE A 120 -1.64 11.19 0.88
CA ILE A 120 -1.31 10.45 2.11
C ILE A 120 -1.33 11.45 3.26
N SER A 121 -2.10 11.17 4.32
CA SER A 121 -2.03 11.91 5.58
C SER A 121 -0.84 11.37 6.40
N TYR A 122 -0.10 12.23 7.09
CA TYR A 122 1.03 11.78 7.90
C TYR A 122 1.18 12.50 9.24
N VAL A 123 1.85 11.83 10.17
CA VAL A 123 2.44 12.39 11.39
C VAL A 123 3.89 11.98 11.47
N ASP A 124 4.74 12.93 11.78
CA ASP A 124 6.18 12.76 11.96
C ASP A 124 6.56 13.39 13.30
N LEU A 125 7.00 12.55 14.24
CA LEU A 125 7.43 12.97 15.58
C LEU A 125 8.97 13.00 15.73
N GLY A 126 9.70 12.85 14.63
CA GLY A 126 11.14 12.97 14.57
C GLY A 126 11.85 11.78 13.93
N GLY A 127 13.17 11.94 13.86
CA GLY A 127 14.06 10.96 13.25
C GLY A 127 14.33 11.26 11.78
N ILE A 128 14.22 10.22 10.97
CA ILE A 128 14.55 10.23 9.53
C ILE A 128 13.45 9.45 8.83
N GLU A 129 12.96 9.99 7.74
CA GLU A 129 12.00 9.35 6.86
C GLU A 129 12.67 8.98 5.54
N ASN A 130 12.05 8.04 4.87
CA ASN A 130 12.48 7.56 3.57
C ASN A 130 11.33 7.76 2.59
N LEU A 131 11.64 8.28 1.40
CA LEU A 131 10.71 8.32 0.28
C LEU A 131 11.44 7.92 -1.00
N SER A 132 10.87 6.98 -1.74
CA SER A 132 11.31 6.61 -3.10
C SER A 132 10.06 6.47 -3.98
N ILE A 133 10.14 6.92 -5.23
CA ILE A 133 9.03 6.83 -6.18
C ILE A 133 9.56 6.23 -7.47
N ASN A 134 8.83 5.26 -8.02
CA ASN A 134 9.17 4.59 -9.28
C ASN A 134 10.63 4.08 -9.35
N GLY A 135 11.18 3.65 -8.21
CA GLY A 135 12.54 3.14 -8.13
C GLY A 135 13.64 4.19 -8.12
N SER A 136 13.31 5.46 -7.84
CA SER A 136 14.32 6.48 -7.55
C SER A 136 15.19 6.07 -6.35
N ALA A 137 16.36 6.68 -6.22
CA ALA A 137 17.07 6.65 -4.94
C ALA A 137 16.15 7.16 -3.82
N TYR A 138 16.38 6.66 -2.60
CA TYR A 138 15.68 7.16 -1.43
C TYR A 138 16.08 8.61 -1.18
N TYR A 139 15.09 9.47 -1.03
CA TYR A 139 15.23 10.62 -0.17
C TYR A 139 15.31 10.12 1.27
N VAL A 140 16.34 10.55 2.01
CA VAL A 140 16.60 10.19 3.40
C VAL A 140 16.72 11.48 4.19
N GLY A 141 15.74 11.78 5.04
CA GLY A 141 15.71 13.02 5.80
C GLY A 141 14.32 13.33 6.36
N ASP A 142 14.12 14.59 6.74
CA ASP A 142 12.82 15.10 7.20
C ASP A 142 11.80 15.09 6.05
N ILE A 143 10.66 14.40 6.20
CA ILE A 143 9.67 14.27 5.12
C ILE A 143 9.15 15.61 4.57
N ALA A 144 9.09 16.68 5.37
CA ALA A 144 8.67 18.00 4.92
C ALA A 144 9.71 18.66 3.99
N GLY A 145 10.96 18.17 4.02
CA GLY A 145 12.05 18.56 3.13
C GLY A 145 12.18 17.70 1.87
N ALA A 146 11.21 16.82 1.58
CA ALA A 146 11.24 15.98 0.38
C ALA A 146 11.40 16.83 -0.90
N PRO A 147 12.20 16.39 -1.89
CA PRO A 147 12.39 17.14 -3.13
C PRO A 147 11.08 17.30 -3.90
N ALA A 148 10.87 18.48 -4.49
CA ALA A 148 9.65 18.79 -5.26
C ALA A 148 9.42 17.85 -6.46
N VAL A 149 10.45 17.16 -6.94
CA VAL A 149 10.36 16.12 -7.97
C VAL A 149 11.20 14.92 -7.54
N LEU A 150 10.59 13.73 -7.56
CA LEU A 150 11.25 12.46 -7.25
C LEU A 150 10.71 11.36 -8.16
N GLY A 151 11.58 10.57 -8.79
CA GLY A 151 11.14 9.48 -9.68
C GLY A 151 10.29 9.93 -10.88
N GLY A 152 10.44 11.19 -11.33
CA GLY A 152 9.63 11.80 -12.38
C GLY A 152 8.22 12.23 -11.94
N VAL A 153 7.94 12.25 -10.64
CA VAL A 153 6.64 12.61 -10.06
C VAL A 153 6.81 13.88 -9.24
N ASN A 154 5.85 14.80 -9.33
CA ASN A 154 5.83 16.00 -8.50
C ASN A 154 5.41 15.63 -7.08
N VAL A 155 6.16 16.09 -6.09
CA VAL A 155 5.93 15.84 -4.67
C VAL A 155 5.58 17.18 -4.02
N MET A 156 4.47 17.21 -3.30
CA MET A 156 4.07 18.34 -2.48
C MET A 156 3.82 17.84 -1.07
N VAL A 157 4.51 18.42 -0.10
CA VAL A 157 4.32 18.08 1.32
C VAL A 157 3.83 19.33 2.05
N THR A 158 2.69 19.22 2.72
CA THR A 158 2.25 20.23 3.70
C THR A 158 2.74 19.81 5.08
N ALA A 159 3.07 20.79 5.92
CA ALA A 159 3.47 20.54 7.29
C ALA A 159 2.84 21.59 8.23
N ALA A 160 2.21 21.11 9.29
CA ALA A 160 1.72 21.89 10.42
C ALA A 160 2.39 21.38 11.69
N ALA A 161 2.84 22.29 12.55
CA ALA A 161 3.45 21.93 13.82
C ALA A 161 2.40 21.34 14.78
N ILE A 162 2.80 20.27 15.48
CA ILE A 162 2.04 19.64 16.56
C ILE A 162 3.00 19.44 17.75
N PRO A 163 2.50 19.18 18.98
CA PRO A 163 3.38 18.86 20.09
C PRO A 163 4.31 17.69 19.75
N GLY A 164 5.62 17.92 19.80
CA GLY A 164 6.65 16.92 19.54
C GLY A 164 6.97 16.68 18.06
N GLY A 165 6.29 17.32 17.10
CA GLY A 165 6.58 17.06 15.69
C GLY A 165 5.72 17.86 14.72
N LYS A 166 5.34 17.21 13.62
CA LYS A 166 4.53 17.79 12.56
C LYS A 166 3.53 16.78 11.99
N THR A 167 2.48 17.32 11.40
CA THR A 167 1.48 16.55 10.64
C THR A 167 1.22 17.24 9.32
N GLY A 168 0.68 16.50 8.36
CA GLY A 168 0.26 17.11 7.11
C GLY A 168 -0.12 16.09 6.07
N THR A 169 0.10 16.45 4.82
CA THR A 169 -0.26 15.63 3.67
C THR A 169 0.90 15.58 2.68
N ILE A 170 1.18 14.39 2.18
CA ILE A 170 2.03 14.17 1.01
C ILE A 170 1.12 13.98 -0.20
N VAL A 171 1.35 14.75 -1.26
CA VAL A 171 0.64 14.62 -2.54
C VAL A 171 1.65 14.33 -3.64
N LEU A 172 1.49 13.19 -4.31
CA LEU A 172 2.27 12.75 -5.45
C LEU A 172 1.44 13.00 -6.73
N ARG A 173 1.95 13.77 -7.68
CA ARG A 173 1.28 14.08 -8.95
C ARG A 173 2.11 13.67 -10.15
N GLY A 174 1.60 12.74 -10.93
CA GLY A 174 2.28 12.08 -12.05
C GLY A 174 1.94 10.60 -12.09
N SER A 175 2.41 9.88 -13.11
CA SER A 175 2.21 8.42 -13.17
C SER A 175 3.00 7.72 -12.07
N VAL A 176 2.31 7.19 -11.05
CA VAL A 176 2.96 6.44 -9.97
C VAL A 176 2.75 4.95 -10.19
N LYS A 177 3.83 4.22 -10.48
CA LYS A 177 3.82 2.75 -10.54
C LYS A 177 3.86 2.16 -9.14
N TYR A 178 4.79 2.65 -8.33
CA TYR A 178 4.90 2.35 -6.92
C TYR A 178 5.66 3.45 -6.21
N PHE A 179 5.47 3.56 -4.90
CA PHE A 179 6.33 4.35 -4.04
C PHE A 179 6.66 3.56 -2.79
N THR A 180 7.76 3.90 -2.15
CA THR A 180 8.20 3.35 -0.86
C THR A 180 8.33 4.48 0.14
N ILE A 181 7.75 4.29 1.32
CA ILE A 181 7.78 5.26 2.41
C ILE A 181 8.03 4.55 3.75
N GLY A 182 8.64 5.25 4.70
CA GLY A 182 8.82 4.77 6.07
C GLY A 182 9.66 5.73 6.91
N GLY A 183 9.92 5.36 8.17
CA GLY A 183 10.60 6.23 9.12
C GLY A 183 10.81 5.61 10.50
N GLN A 184 11.26 6.43 11.47
CA GLN A 184 11.56 6.00 12.85
C GLN A 184 10.40 6.26 13.81
N GLU A 185 9.81 7.44 13.73
CA GLU A 185 8.64 7.88 14.47
C GLU A 185 7.65 8.50 13.48
N PHE A 186 7.20 7.67 12.54
CA PHE A 186 6.45 8.12 11.38
C PHE A 186 5.16 7.31 11.23
N TRP A 187 4.06 8.00 10.95
CA TRP A 187 2.74 7.42 10.76
C TRP A 187 2.16 7.89 9.44
N ILE A 188 1.44 7.01 8.76
CA ILE A 188 0.61 7.37 7.62
C ILE A 188 -0.81 6.86 7.79
N ASP A 189 -1.71 7.58 7.16
CA ASP A 189 -3.12 7.23 7.05
C ASP A 189 -3.71 7.79 5.75
N ASP A 190 -4.96 7.44 5.43
CA ASP A 190 -5.72 7.93 4.28
C ASP A 190 -4.93 7.89 2.96
N LEU A 191 -4.29 6.76 2.64
CA LEU A 191 -3.56 6.58 1.40
C LEU A 191 -4.56 6.43 0.26
N CYS A 192 -4.86 7.51 -0.44
CA CYS A 192 -5.80 7.54 -1.54
C CYS A 192 -5.11 7.74 -2.88
N ALA A 193 -5.34 6.82 -3.81
CA ALA A 193 -4.85 6.86 -5.18
C ALA A 193 -6.02 7.07 -6.15
N THR A 194 -5.90 8.06 -7.04
CA THR A 194 -6.90 8.35 -8.07
C THR A 194 -6.27 8.37 -9.46
N PRO A 195 -7.06 8.04 -10.51
CA PRO A 195 -6.64 8.20 -11.91
C PRO A 195 -6.26 9.63 -12.29
#